data_AF-A0A1F9Z0Q3-F1
#
_entry.id   AF-A0A1F9Z0Q3-F1
#
_cell.length_a   1.000
_cell.length_b   1.000
_cell.length_c   1.000
_cell.angle_alpha   90.00
_cell.angle_beta   90.00
_cell.angle_gamma   90.00
#
_symmetry.space_group_name_H-M   'P 1'
#
loop_
_entity.id
_entity.type
_entity.pdbx_description
1 polymer ?
#
loop_
_entity_poly.entity_id
_entity_poly.type
_entity_poly.pdbx_seq_one_letter_code
_entity_poly.pdbx_strand_id
1 'polypeptide(L)'
;MLAYGSLLFGVLSVANAFELVVTRGVCWVYVFGFFITVVVVHGVLRTGRFGMGIAMFVFYATVGTFMEYWMDYVVTPALIAPWAAVVWGLAGPFAGLSADLAHRFLPRTLAEGGRAAATGVAFVGALFVLVLLALSVSYLDPAPGLAHYLNGIGFTLPWLLVTGGFAGYVAHALRRAAGGARAEGPAHAGASPPYQG
;
A
#
# COMPACT_ATOMS: atom_id res chain seq x y z
N MET A 1 11.43 -14.18 9.51
CA MET A 1 10.02 -13.80 9.73
C MET A 1 9.79 -13.25 11.14
N LEU A 2 10.19 -13.97 12.19
CA LEU A 2 9.96 -13.55 13.58
C LEU A 2 10.62 -12.21 13.94
N ALA A 3 11.91 -11.99 13.65
CA ALA A 3 12.59 -10.74 14.03
C ALA A 3 11.95 -9.47 13.43
N TYR A 4 11.60 -9.51 12.15
CA TYR A 4 10.99 -8.36 11.46
C TYR A 4 9.50 -8.19 11.81
N GLY A 5 8.77 -9.30 12.02
CA GLY A 5 7.39 -9.26 12.53
C GLY A 5 7.31 -8.74 13.98
N SER A 6 8.24 -9.15 14.85
CA SER A 6 8.34 -8.65 16.22
C SER A 6 8.76 -7.18 16.27
N LEU A 7 9.66 -6.75 15.39
CA LEU A 7 10.00 -5.34 15.22
C LEU A 7 8.77 -4.53 14.79
N LEU A 8 8.02 -5.03 13.80
CA LEU A 8 6.79 -4.37 13.36
C LEU A 8 5.77 -4.28 14.51
N PHE A 9 5.55 -5.37 15.22
CA PHE A 9 4.57 -5.41 16.31
C PHE A 9 4.95 -4.45 17.46
N GLY A 10 6.22 -4.45 17.85
CA GLY A 10 6.73 -3.53 18.86
C GLY A 10 6.51 -2.08 18.44
N VAL A 11 6.80 -1.75 17.18
CA VAL A 11 6.68 -0.37 16.73
C VAL A 11 5.22 0.02 16.39
N LEU A 12 4.33 -0.91 16.00
CA LEU A 12 2.87 -0.69 15.90
C LEU A 12 2.30 -0.34 17.27
N SER A 13 2.78 -1.04 18.30
CA SER A 13 2.34 -0.84 19.69
C SER A 13 2.77 0.52 20.23
N VAL A 14 4.02 0.94 19.99
CA VAL A 14 4.49 2.29 20.35
C VAL A 14 3.77 3.37 19.56
N ALA A 15 3.49 3.13 18.27
CA ALA A 15 2.79 4.08 17.43
C ALA A 15 1.34 4.30 17.83
N ASN A 16 0.63 3.22 18.13
CA ASN A 16 -0.74 3.29 18.66
C ASN A 16 -0.78 4.03 20.01
N ALA A 17 0.20 3.80 20.88
CA ALA A 17 0.30 4.50 22.16
C ALA A 17 0.56 6.01 21.99
N PHE A 18 1.43 6.40 21.05
CA PHE A 18 1.68 7.80 20.73
C PHE A 18 0.45 8.48 20.10
N GLU A 19 -0.25 7.77 19.22
CA GLU A 19 -1.40 8.29 18.50
C GLU A 19 -2.63 8.54 19.39
N LEU A 20 -2.91 7.61 20.31
CA LEU A 20 -3.99 7.75 21.32
C LEU A 20 -3.80 8.99 22.19
N VAL A 21 -2.55 9.44 22.36
CA VAL A 21 -2.19 10.53 23.26
C VAL A 21 -1.99 11.86 22.52
N VAL A 22 -1.44 11.83 21.29
CA VAL A 22 -0.92 13.04 20.63
C VAL A 22 -1.66 13.40 19.33
N THR A 23 -1.97 12.43 18.48
CA THR A 23 -2.43 12.73 17.09
C THR A 23 -3.91 12.42 16.82
N ARG A 24 -4.62 11.76 17.76
CA ARG A 24 -6.09 11.53 17.73
C ARG A 24 -6.62 10.98 16.39
N GLY A 25 -6.15 9.80 15.94
CA GLY A 25 -6.84 9.03 14.88
C GLY A 25 -6.07 8.73 13.59
N VAL A 26 -4.74 8.75 13.60
CA VAL A 26 -3.87 8.46 12.43
C VAL A 26 -3.64 6.93 12.21
N CYS A 27 -4.13 6.04 13.08
CA CYS A 27 -3.93 4.57 13.01
C CYS A 27 -4.40 4.01 11.69
N TRP A 28 -5.53 4.53 11.22
CA TRP A 28 -6.15 4.17 9.95
C TRP A 28 -5.17 4.32 8.80
N VAL A 29 -4.32 5.35 8.79
CA VAL A 29 -3.34 5.58 7.72
C VAL A 29 -2.35 4.41 7.61
N TYR A 30 -1.89 3.86 8.73
CA TYR A 30 -0.95 2.73 8.73
C TYR A 30 -1.65 1.41 8.39
N VAL A 31 -2.86 1.20 8.92
CA VAL A 31 -3.63 -0.02 8.68
C VAL A 31 -4.05 -0.09 7.21
N PHE A 32 -4.63 0.98 6.68
CA PHE A 32 -4.94 1.10 5.25
C PHE A 32 -3.67 1.02 4.41
N GLY A 33 -2.61 1.73 4.78
CA GLY A 33 -1.31 1.68 4.11
C GLY A 33 -0.73 0.27 4.03
N PHE A 34 -0.83 -0.52 5.10
CA PHE A 34 -0.43 -1.92 5.11
C PHE A 34 -1.23 -2.73 4.10
N PHE A 35 -2.56 -2.75 4.24
CA PHE A 35 -3.42 -3.61 3.42
C PHE A 35 -3.37 -3.26 1.94
N ILE A 36 -3.40 -1.96 1.60
CA ILE A 36 -3.34 -1.54 0.21
C ILE A 36 -2.00 -1.89 -0.42
N THR A 37 -0.90 -1.78 0.35
CA THR A 37 0.43 -2.21 -0.11
C THR A 37 0.48 -3.72 -0.34
N VAL A 38 -0.10 -4.53 0.56
CA VAL A 38 -0.17 -5.99 0.37
C VAL A 38 -0.89 -6.31 -0.93
N VAL A 39 -2.06 -5.71 -1.17
CA VAL A 39 -2.86 -5.96 -2.38
C VAL A 39 -2.09 -5.56 -3.64
N VAL A 40 -1.55 -4.34 -3.67
CA VAL A 40 -0.86 -3.78 -4.82
C VAL A 40 0.42 -4.54 -5.14
N VAL A 41 1.30 -4.68 -4.15
CA VAL A 41 2.58 -5.38 -4.33
C VAL A 41 2.33 -6.85 -4.65
N HIS A 42 1.33 -7.51 -4.04
CA HIS A 42 0.99 -8.89 -4.40
C HIS A 42 0.53 -8.99 -5.86
N GLY A 43 -0.33 -8.08 -6.32
CA GLY A 43 -0.76 -8.02 -7.72
C GLY A 43 0.41 -7.89 -8.70
N VAL A 44 1.32 -6.94 -8.42
CA VAL A 44 2.54 -6.72 -9.21
C VAL A 44 3.43 -7.98 -9.23
N LEU A 45 3.71 -8.56 -8.06
CA LEU A 45 4.58 -9.74 -7.94
C LEU A 45 3.98 -11.01 -8.56
N ARG A 46 2.65 -11.14 -8.52
CA ARG A 46 1.91 -12.32 -9.01
C ARG A 46 1.81 -12.31 -10.53
N THR A 47 1.56 -11.16 -11.13
CA THR A 47 1.43 -11.05 -12.60
C THR A 47 2.77 -10.88 -13.29
N GLY A 48 3.74 -10.21 -12.63
CA GLY A 48 5.04 -9.89 -13.22
C GLY A 48 4.97 -8.94 -14.42
N ARG A 49 3.80 -8.32 -14.66
CA ARG A 49 3.57 -7.41 -15.79
C ARG A 49 3.65 -5.96 -15.32
N PHE A 50 4.33 -5.14 -16.11
CA PHE A 50 4.39 -3.70 -15.88
C PHE A 50 3.00 -3.07 -16.09
N GLY A 51 2.61 -2.15 -15.21
CA GLY A 51 1.31 -1.47 -15.24
C GLY A 51 0.24 -2.13 -14.38
N MET A 52 0.56 -3.24 -13.68
CA MET A 52 -0.37 -3.88 -12.77
C MET A 52 -0.64 -2.99 -11.55
N GLY A 53 0.37 -2.29 -11.05
CA GLY A 53 0.21 -1.31 -9.99
C GLY A 53 -0.78 -0.22 -10.38
N ILE A 54 -0.63 0.36 -11.57
CA ILE A 54 -1.58 1.33 -12.12
C ILE A 54 -3.00 0.74 -12.22
N ALA A 55 -3.11 -0.45 -12.80
CA ALA A 55 -4.41 -1.10 -13.06
C ALA A 55 -5.23 -1.32 -11.78
N MET A 56 -4.59 -1.66 -10.65
CA MET A 56 -5.28 -1.85 -9.38
C MET A 56 -5.92 -0.56 -8.84
N PHE A 57 -5.46 0.61 -9.31
CA PHE A 57 -6.01 1.90 -8.92
C PHE A 57 -6.97 2.52 -9.92
N VAL A 58 -7.25 1.89 -11.07
CA VAL A 58 -8.17 2.47 -12.07
C VAL A 58 -9.58 2.64 -11.49
N PHE A 59 -10.07 1.64 -10.75
CA PHE A 59 -11.37 1.72 -10.08
C PHE A 59 -11.36 2.82 -9.02
N TYR A 60 -10.32 2.87 -8.18
CA TYR A 60 -10.14 3.92 -7.19
C TYR A 60 -10.10 5.31 -7.84
N ALA A 61 -9.36 5.49 -8.94
CA ALA A 61 -9.26 6.78 -9.61
C ALA A 61 -10.62 7.23 -10.15
N THR A 62 -11.40 6.30 -10.72
CA THR A 62 -12.71 6.61 -11.28
C THR A 62 -13.73 6.98 -10.21
N VAL A 63 -13.88 6.13 -9.19
CA VAL A 63 -14.86 6.34 -8.11
C VAL A 63 -14.38 7.44 -7.16
N GLY A 64 -13.10 7.44 -6.81
CA GLY A 64 -12.47 8.42 -5.92
C GLY A 64 -12.53 9.83 -6.49
N THR A 65 -12.21 10.04 -7.78
CA THR A 65 -12.38 11.38 -8.38
C THR A 65 -13.82 11.88 -8.29
N PHE A 66 -14.80 11.01 -8.53
CA PHE A 66 -16.20 11.41 -8.37
C PHE A 66 -16.54 11.75 -6.92
N MET A 67 -16.09 10.93 -5.97
CA MET A 67 -16.34 11.17 -4.55
C MET A 67 -15.70 12.47 -4.06
N GLU A 68 -14.46 12.75 -4.43
CA GLU A 68 -13.78 14.00 -4.06
C GLU A 68 -14.42 15.21 -4.71
N TYR A 69 -14.83 15.09 -5.98
CA TYR A 69 -15.60 16.15 -6.63
C TYR A 69 -16.92 16.41 -5.89
N TRP A 70 -17.68 15.37 -5.58
CA TRP A 70 -18.98 15.54 -4.94
C TRP A 70 -18.86 16.07 -3.50
N MET A 71 -18.00 15.46 -2.69
CA MET A 71 -17.85 15.83 -1.28
C MET A 71 -17.14 17.16 -1.11
N ASP A 72 -15.98 17.33 -1.76
CA ASP A 72 -15.06 18.42 -1.44
C ASP A 72 -15.18 19.62 -2.39
N TYR A 73 -15.85 19.47 -3.55
CA TYR A 73 -16.15 20.61 -4.42
C TYR A 73 -17.63 21.02 -4.36
N VAL A 74 -18.57 20.08 -4.38
CA VAL A 74 -20.01 20.39 -4.40
C VAL A 74 -20.58 20.61 -2.99
N VAL A 75 -20.28 19.73 -2.02
CA VAL A 75 -20.92 19.77 -0.70
C VAL A 75 -20.23 20.71 0.29
N THR A 76 -18.90 20.68 0.40
CA THR A 76 -18.13 21.50 1.38
C THR A 76 -17.34 22.69 0.78
N PRO A 77 -17.52 23.00 -0.51
CA PRO A 77 -16.62 23.81 -1.36
C PRO A 77 -15.20 24.08 -0.85
N ALA A 78 -14.44 23.02 -0.55
CA ALA A 78 -13.07 23.11 -0.05
C ALA A 78 -12.01 23.10 -1.18
N LEU A 79 -12.31 22.48 -2.33
CA LEU A 79 -11.41 22.40 -3.48
C LEU A 79 -11.32 23.71 -4.26
N ILE A 80 -10.14 24.02 -4.78
CA ILE A 80 -9.88 25.23 -5.60
C ILE A 80 -10.72 25.20 -6.89
N ALA A 81 -10.86 24.02 -7.49
CA ALA A 81 -11.53 23.84 -8.77
C ALA A 81 -11.88 22.35 -9.00
N PRO A 82 -12.78 22.03 -9.96
CA PRO A 82 -13.17 20.65 -10.26
C PRO A 82 -12.00 19.72 -10.65
N TRP A 83 -10.97 20.27 -11.32
CA TRP A 83 -9.80 19.49 -11.72
C TRP A 83 -8.96 18.99 -10.55
N ALA A 84 -9.09 19.62 -9.37
CA ALA A 84 -8.40 19.21 -8.16
C ALA A 84 -8.85 17.80 -7.70
N ALA A 85 -10.11 17.42 -7.94
CA ALA A 85 -10.60 16.05 -7.72
C ALA A 85 -9.94 15.03 -8.66
N VAL A 86 -9.54 15.45 -9.87
CA VAL A 86 -8.81 14.59 -10.82
C VAL A 86 -7.38 14.35 -10.31
N VAL A 87 -6.72 15.37 -9.75
CA VAL A 87 -5.38 15.22 -9.12
C VAL A 87 -5.43 14.18 -8.00
N TRP A 88 -6.45 14.26 -7.14
CA TRP A 88 -6.67 13.27 -6.08
C TRP A 88 -6.88 11.85 -6.61
N GLY A 89 -7.70 11.68 -7.65
CA GLY A 89 -7.89 10.37 -8.27
C GLY A 89 -6.63 9.80 -8.90
N LEU A 90 -5.77 10.65 -9.46
CA LEU A 90 -4.50 10.24 -10.07
C LEU A 90 -3.41 9.86 -9.05
N ALA A 91 -3.54 10.25 -7.78
CA ALA A 91 -2.57 9.88 -6.74
C ALA A 91 -2.44 8.35 -6.60
N GLY A 92 -3.54 7.61 -6.68
CA GLY A 92 -3.53 6.14 -6.64
C GLY A 92 -2.74 5.51 -7.79
N PRO A 93 -3.10 5.78 -9.06
CA PRO A 93 -2.35 5.31 -10.23
C PRO A 93 -0.86 5.66 -10.21
N PHE A 94 -0.47 6.87 -9.80
CA PHE A 94 0.94 7.25 -9.69
C PHE A 94 1.67 6.52 -8.56
N ALA A 95 1.01 6.29 -7.42
CA ALA A 95 1.54 5.43 -6.38
C ALA A 95 1.73 3.99 -6.90
N GLY A 96 0.74 3.44 -7.61
CA GLY A 96 0.83 2.14 -8.27
C GLY A 96 1.99 2.05 -9.28
N LEU A 97 2.18 3.09 -10.09
CA LEU A 97 3.31 3.19 -11.02
C LEU A 97 4.66 3.12 -10.28
N SER A 98 4.77 3.73 -9.11
CA SER A 98 6.01 3.64 -8.32
C SER A 98 6.33 2.19 -7.91
N ALA A 99 5.32 1.37 -7.62
CA ALA A 99 5.49 -0.05 -7.35
C ALA A 99 5.96 -0.81 -8.60
N ASP A 100 5.36 -0.53 -9.76
CA ASP A 100 5.75 -1.13 -11.04
C ASP A 100 7.21 -0.77 -11.41
N LEU A 101 7.60 0.50 -11.23
CA LEU A 101 8.96 0.98 -11.48
C LEU A 101 9.96 0.35 -10.49
N ALA A 102 9.64 0.33 -9.19
CA ALA A 102 10.49 -0.28 -8.19
C ALA A 102 10.70 -1.77 -8.48
N HIS A 103 9.63 -2.51 -8.79
CA HIS A 103 9.74 -3.92 -9.12
C HIS A 103 10.60 -4.17 -10.36
N ARG A 104 10.50 -3.31 -11.37
CA ARG A 104 11.23 -3.43 -12.64
C ARG A 104 12.72 -3.08 -12.52
N PHE A 105 13.04 -2.03 -11.77
CA PHE A 105 14.39 -1.44 -11.75
C PHE A 105 15.21 -1.81 -10.51
N LEU A 106 14.61 -2.37 -9.46
CA LEU A 106 15.40 -2.84 -8.31
C LEU A 106 16.37 -3.98 -8.70
N PRO A 107 17.61 -3.96 -8.18
CA PRO A 107 18.63 -4.94 -8.53
C PRO A 107 18.17 -6.39 -8.30
N ARG A 108 18.48 -7.27 -9.27
CA ARG A 108 18.22 -8.72 -9.14
C ARG A 108 19.17 -9.41 -8.15
N THR A 109 20.22 -8.73 -7.72
CA THR A 109 21.14 -9.19 -6.67
C THR A 109 20.50 -9.20 -5.29
N LEU A 110 19.44 -8.41 -5.08
CA LEU A 110 18.67 -8.45 -3.84
C LEU A 110 17.83 -9.73 -3.77
N ALA A 111 17.79 -10.34 -2.59
CA ALA A 111 16.88 -11.45 -2.32
C ALA A 111 15.43 -11.04 -2.65
N GLU A 112 14.64 -11.95 -3.22
CA GLU A 112 13.29 -11.63 -3.71
C GLU A 112 12.39 -10.98 -2.64
N GLY A 113 12.51 -11.44 -1.39
CA GLY A 113 11.77 -10.84 -0.27
C GLY A 113 12.22 -9.42 0.06
N GLY A 114 13.53 -9.13 -0.04
CA GLY A 114 14.05 -7.77 0.14
C GLY A 114 13.62 -6.83 -0.99
N ARG A 115 13.60 -7.33 -2.23
CA ARG A 115 13.10 -6.59 -3.38
C ARG A 115 11.61 -6.27 -3.25
N ALA A 116 10.82 -7.22 -2.78
CA ALA A 116 9.40 -7.02 -2.50
C ALA A 116 9.16 -6.00 -1.38
N ALA A 117 9.94 -6.06 -0.30
CA ALA A 117 9.90 -5.05 0.76
C ALA A 117 10.22 -3.65 0.23
N ALA A 118 11.32 -3.49 -0.53
CA ALA A 118 11.68 -2.21 -1.14
C ALA A 118 10.61 -1.69 -2.11
N THR A 119 9.92 -2.58 -2.84
CA THR A 119 8.77 -2.21 -3.68
C THR A 119 7.62 -1.64 -2.84
N GLY A 120 7.32 -2.27 -1.70
CA GLY A 120 6.31 -1.76 -0.76
C GLY A 120 6.68 -0.41 -0.14
N VAL A 121 7.95 -0.20 0.23
CA VAL A 121 8.48 1.09 0.69
C VAL A 121 8.31 2.18 -0.37
N ALA A 122 8.69 1.88 -1.62
CA ALA A 122 8.54 2.83 -2.73
C ALA A 122 7.07 3.22 -2.95
N PHE A 123 6.18 2.24 -2.91
CA PHE A 123 4.74 2.44 -3.05
C PHE A 123 4.15 3.36 -1.98
N VAL A 124 4.35 3.07 -0.69
CA VAL A 124 3.80 3.91 0.39
C VAL A 124 4.49 5.28 0.47
N GLY A 125 5.78 5.35 0.14
CA GLY A 125 6.50 6.62 0.07
C GLY A 125 5.96 7.52 -1.04
N ALA A 126 5.70 6.96 -2.22
CA ALA A 126 5.07 7.69 -3.31
C ALA A 126 3.66 8.13 -2.94
N LEU A 127 2.85 7.23 -2.37
CA LEU A 127 1.51 7.57 -1.89
C LEU A 127 1.57 8.74 -0.89
N PHE A 128 2.51 8.70 0.05
CA PHE A 128 2.69 9.75 1.04
C PHE A 128 2.93 11.12 0.39
N VAL A 129 3.88 11.18 -0.54
CA VAL A 129 4.25 12.41 -1.26
C VAL A 129 3.12 12.91 -2.14
N LEU A 130 2.40 12.01 -2.82
CA LEU A 130 1.30 12.37 -3.70
C LEU A 130 0.10 12.93 -2.93
N VAL A 131 -0.21 12.37 -1.76
CA VAL A 131 -1.24 12.93 -0.87
C VAL A 131 -0.81 14.29 -0.33
N LEU A 132 0.45 14.44 0.08
CA LEU A 132 0.98 15.73 0.52
C LEU A 132 0.87 16.79 -0.59
N LEU A 133 1.23 16.42 -1.81
CA LEU A 133 1.12 17.28 -2.99
C LEU A 133 -0.34 17.65 -3.25
N ALA A 134 -1.25 16.66 -3.24
CA ALA A 134 -2.67 16.87 -3.46
C ALA A 134 -3.25 17.86 -2.42
N LEU A 135 -3.00 17.64 -1.12
CA LEU A 135 -3.41 18.56 -0.05
C LEU A 135 -2.85 19.97 -0.24
N SER A 136 -1.61 20.11 -0.72
CA SER A 136 -0.96 21.41 -0.89
C SER A 136 -1.52 22.23 -2.05
N VAL A 137 -1.94 21.58 -3.14
CA VAL A 137 -2.27 22.27 -4.41
C VAL A 137 -3.75 22.19 -4.80
N SER A 138 -4.56 21.42 -4.07
CA SER A 138 -5.96 21.14 -4.43
C SER A 138 -6.98 21.94 -3.62
N TYR A 139 -6.62 22.45 -2.44
CA TYR A 139 -7.54 23.07 -1.49
C TYR A 139 -7.35 24.59 -1.38
N LEU A 140 -8.47 25.32 -1.20
CA LEU A 140 -8.47 26.79 -1.06
C LEU A 140 -7.71 27.24 0.20
N ASP A 141 -7.90 26.51 1.30
CA ASP A 141 -7.08 26.61 2.50
C ASP A 141 -6.43 25.25 2.79
N PRO A 142 -5.15 25.06 2.44
CA PRO A 142 -4.45 23.79 2.66
C PRO A 142 -4.02 23.61 4.12
N ALA A 143 -4.05 24.66 4.96
CA ALA A 143 -3.43 24.62 6.29
C ALA A 143 -4.03 23.55 7.23
N PRO A 144 -5.35 23.35 7.32
CA PRO A 144 -5.92 22.33 8.20
C PRO A 144 -5.54 20.90 7.77
N GLY A 145 -5.63 20.61 6.46
CA GLY A 145 -5.30 19.31 5.91
C GLY A 145 -3.82 18.98 6.03
N LEU A 146 -2.95 19.94 5.73
CA LEU A 146 -1.50 19.80 5.89
C LEU A 146 -1.10 19.66 7.36
N ALA A 147 -1.67 20.46 8.25
CA ALA A 147 -1.39 20.37 9.68
C ALA A 147 -1.79 19.00 10.23
N HIS A 148 -2.94 18.45 9.81
CA HIS A 148 -3.35 17.10 10.19
C HIS A 148 -2.42 16.03 9.62
N TYR A 149 -2.09 16.11 8.33
CA TYR A 149 -1.30 15.09 7.63
C TYR A 149 0.17 15.06 8.05
N LEU A 150 0.74 16.23 8.37
CA LEU A 150 2.11 16.38 8.84
C LEU A 150 2.23 16.27 10.37
N ASN A 151 1.11 16.17 11.10
CA ASN A 151 1.14 16.05 12.55
C ASN A 151 1.90 14.78 12.95
N GLY A 152 2.95 14.94 13.75
CA GLY A 152 3.78 13.82 14.19
C GLY A 152 4.60 13.16 13.07
N ILE A 153 4.86 13.84 11.93
CA ILE A 153 5.55 13.26 10.76
C ILE A 153 6.89 12.57 11.09
N GLY A 154 7.67 13.15 12.01
CA GLY A 154 8.94 12.56 12.45
C GLY A 154 8.77 11.16 13.07
N PHE A 155 7.56 10.82 13.47
CA PHE A 155 7.17 9.53 14.00
C PHE A 155 6.32 8.73 13.01
N THR A 156 5.39 9.37 12.28
CA THR A 156 4.45 8.69 11.37
C THR A 156 5.07 8.23 10.05
N LEU A 157 5.98 9.01 9.45
CA LEU A 157 6.58 8.69 8.14
C LEU A 157 7.53 7.49 8.20
N PRO A 158 8.52 7.43 9.12
CA PRO A 158 9.34 6.22 9.28
C PRO A 158 8.45 4.99 9.48
N TRP A 159 7.32 5.18 10.15
CA TRP A 159 6.40 4.11 10.46
C TRP A 159 5.60 3.59 9.27
N LEU A 160 5.12 4.49 8.44
CA LEU A 160 4.52 4.17 7.16
C LEU A 160 5.50 3.38 6.28
N LEU A 161 6.77 3.79 6.22
CA LEU A 161 7.80 3.12 5.41
C LEU A 161 8.08 1.70 5.91
N VAL A 162 8.25 1.50 7.22
CA VAL A 162 8.45 0.15 7.80
C VAL A 162 7.22 -0.73 7.53
N THR A 163 6.02 -0.18 7.69
CA THR A 163 4.77 -0.89 7.43
C THR A 163 4.63 -1.29 5.96
N GLY A 164 4.95 -0.39 5.03
CA GLY A 164 4.96 -0.68 3.59
C GLY A 164 6.01 -1.73 3.21
N GLY A 165 7.21 -1.66 3.81
CA GLY A 165 8.24 -2.68 3.66
C GLY A 165 7.77 -4.06 4.11
N PHE A 166 7.11 -4.13 5.26
CA PHE A 166 6.53 -5.38 5.75
C PHE A 166 5.41 -5.90 4.85
N ALA A 167 4.49 -5.04 4.45
CA ALA A 167 3.42 -5.40 3.53
C ALA A 167 3.97 -5.99 2.23
N GLY A 168 5.01 -5.37 1.67
CA GLY A 168 5.69 -5.90 0.48
C GLY A 168 6.31 -7.29 0.73
N TYR A 169 6.95 -7.50 1.87
CA TYR A 169 7.47 -8.81 2.24
C TYR A 169 6.35 -9.86 2.43
N VAL A 170 5.24 -9.49 3.08
CA VAL A 170 4.06 -10.36 3.25
C VAL A 170 3.46 -10.73 1.90
N ALA A 171 3.33 -9.77 0.99
CA ALA A 171 2.87 -10.03 -0.38
C ALA A 171 3.73 -11.08 -1.10
N HIS A 172 5.05 -11.04 -0.91
CA HIS A 172 5.97 -12.05 -1.42
C HIS A 172 5.81 -13.41 -0.74
N ALA A 173 5.67 -13.44 0.58
CA ALA A 173 5.43 -14.68 1.34
C ALA A 173 4.13 -15.38 0.89
N LEU A 174 3.04 -14.61 0.71
CA LEU A 174 1.77 -15.11 0.18
C LEU A 174 1.91 -15.69 -1.23
N ARG A 175 2.68 -15.02 -2.10
CA ARG A 175 2.97 -15.52 -3.44
C ARG A 175 3.72 -16.85 -3.40
N ARG A 176 4.72 -16.98 -2.51
CA ARG A 176 5.49 -18.24 -2.36
C ARG A 176 4.63 -19.37 -1.80
N ALA A 177 3.83 -19.11 -0.77
CA ALA A 177 2.92 -20.11 -0.21
C ALA A 177 1.92 -20.63 -1.25
N ALA A 178 1.35 -19.75 -2.07
CA ALA A 178 0.45 -20.14 -3.16
C ALA A 178 1.16 -20.91 -4.29
N GLY A 179 2.44 -20.66 -4.52
CA GLY A 179 3.27 -21.42 -5.46
C GLY A 179 3.59 -22.84 -4.95
N GLY A 180 3.90 -22.98 -3.66
CA GLY A 180 4.12 -24.27 -3.00
C GLY A 180 2.86 -25.13 -2.98
N ALA A 181 1.71 -24.55 -2.62
CA ALA A 181 0.43 -25.25 -2.61
C ALA A 181 -0.02 -25.76 -4.00
N ARG A 182 0.42 -25.10 -5.09
CA ARG A 182 0.18 -25.58 -6.46
C ARG A 182 1.11 -26.70 -6.89
N ALA A 183 2.31 -26.81 -6.29
CA ALA A 183 3.22 -27.91 -6.53
C ALA A 183 2.78 -29.20 -5.80
N GLU A 184 1.94 -29.08 -4.77
CA GLU A 184 1.50 -30.19 -3.91
C GLU A 184 0.09 -30.74 -4.23
N GLY A 185 -0.60 -30.30 -5.29
CA GLY A 185 -1.93 -30.82 -5.66
C GLY A 185 -1.99 -31.50 -7.05
N PRO A 186 -2.85 -32.53 -7.28
CA PRO A 186 -3.28 -33.64 -6.44
C PRO A 186 -2.58 -34.95 -6.89
N ALA A 187 -1.40 -35.26 -6.35
CA ALA A 187 -0.71 -36.53 -6.65
C ALA A 187 -1.25 -37.74 -5.84
N HIS A 188 -2.29 -37.57 -5.02
CA HIS A 188 -2.79 -38.60 -4.10
C HIS A 188 -4.24 -39.07 -4.34
N ALA A 189 -4.86 -38.72 -5.47
CA ALA A 189 -6.22 -39.18 -5.81
C ALA A 189 -6.27 -40.45 -6.69
N GLY A 190 -5.20 -41.25 -6.76
CA GLY A 190 -5.10 -42.35 -7.73
C GLY A 190 -4.49 -43.67 -7.26
N ALA A 191 -4.12 -43.82 -5.98
CA ALA A 191 -3.64 -45.10 -5.48
C ALA A 191 -4.83 -45.91 -4.93
N SER A 192 -5.52 -46.63 -5.80
CA SER A 192 -6.39 -47.73 -5.35
C SER A 192 -5.50 -48.75 -4.63
N PRO A 193 -5.84 -49.19 -3.41
CA PRO A 193 -5.08 -50.24 -2.75
C PRO A 193 -5.17 -51.53 -3.58
N PRO A 194 -4.07 -52.29 -3.76
CA PRO A 194 -4.17 -53.57 -4.41
C PRO A 194 -5.02 -54.48 -3.52
N TYR A 195 -6.14 -54.94 -4.07
CA TYR A 195 -6.92 -56.05 -3.53
C TYR A 195 -5.97 -57.19 -3.18
N GLN A 196 -5.90 -57.57 -1.91
CA GLN A 196 -5.41 -58.88 -1.50
C GLN A 196 -6.61 -59.81 -1.41
N GLY A 197 -6.66 -60.78 -2.31
CA GLY A 197 -7.66 -61.85 -2.39
C GLY A 197 -7.24 -62.83 -3.47
#